data_AF-A0A2E4EBI1-F1
#
_entry.id   AF-A0A2E4EBI1-F1
#
_cell.length_a   1.000
_cell.length_b   1.000
_cell.length_c   1.000
_cell.angle_alpha   90.00
_cell.angle_beta   90.00
_cell.angle_gamma   90.00
#
_symmetry.space_group_name_H-M   'P 1'
#
loop_
_entity.id
_entity.type
_entity.pdbx_description
1 polymer ?
#
loop_
_entity_poly.entity_id
_entity_poly.type
_entity_poly.pdbx_seq_one_letter_code
_entity_poly.pdbx_strand_id
1 'polypeptide(L)'
;MVRFQHQNKKRQRMLETIIQALPLKELTELYHVGTMDINNRSEYTHEGHMGLSVSEFPEEWGMIASLGGDTYELTNDNGLFIDYHQVSEETWEQVFAWGVKEGYVKPHTFFAFDYEDDEWEMILRSTHLTKEEAEIEAEGEHEIFPLPGYAGTDKFAALVGNKQRNDAKLLLTVLVTACPNIDGVLWQDTLDVSRLSAPRAIILNERMKRWNIEEA
;
A
#
# COMPACT_ATOMS: atom_id res chain seq x y z
N MET A 1 -0.83 -5.46 -36.94
CA MET A 1 -0.44 -4.08 -36.60
C MET A 1 -1.59 -3.24 -36.01
N VAL A 2 -2.79 -3.23 -36.63
CA VAL A 2 -3.96 -2.44 -36.16
C VAL A 2 -4.51 -2.88 -34.78
N ARG A 3 -4.55 -4.18 -34.48
CA ARG A 3 -5.04 -4.70 -33.17
C ARG A 3 -4.18 -4.28 -31.98
N PHE A 4 -2.86 -4.24 -32.15
CA PHE A 4 -1.91 -3.79 -31.11
C PHE A 4 -2.07 -2.29 -30.81
N GLN A 5 -2.23 -1.46 -31.84
CA GLN A 5 -2.45 -0.02 -31.66
C GLN A 5 -3.78 0.29 -30.96
N HIS A 6 -4.83 -0.50 -31.22
CA HIS A 6 -6.14 -0.34 -30.56
C HIS A 6 -6.13 -0.73 -29.09
N GLN A 7 -5.42 -1.81 -28.73
CA GLN A 7 -5.29 -2.24 -27.33
C GLN A 7 -4.49 -1.23 -26.50
N ASN A 8 -3.42 -0.65 -27.05
CA ASN A 8 -2.65 0.39 -26.38
C ASN A 8 -3.47 1.65 -26.10
N LYS A 9 -4.28 2.12 -27.06
CA LYS A 9 -5.17 3.28 -26.85
C LYS A 9 -6.21 3.03 -25.76
N LYS A 10 -6.81 1.83 -25.69
CA LYS A 10 -7.76 1.48 -24.63
C LYS A 10 -7.11 1.39 -23.25
N ARG A 11 -5.87 0.88 -23.18
CA ARG A 11 -5.09 0.81 -21.93
C ARG A 11 -4.76 2.22 -21.43
N GLN A 12 -4.26 3.08 -22.31
CA GLN A 12 -3.93 4.46 -21.99
C GLN A 12 -5.15 5.23 -21.47
N ARG A 13 -6.29 5.12 -22.17
CA ARG A 13 -7.52 5.81 -21.76
C ARG A 13 -8.03 5.38 -20.38
N MET A 14 -7.94 4.08 -20.06
CA MET A 14 -8.32 3.56 -18.75
C MET A 14 -7.45 4.16 -17.64
N LEU A 15 -6.13 4.18 -17.84
CA LEU A 15 -5.20 4.81 -16.89
C LEU A 15 -5.49 6.30 -16.72
N GLU A 16 -5.71 7.04 -17.81
CA GLU A 16 -6.05 8.46 -17.75
C GLU A 16 -7.32 8.73 -16.93
N THR A 17 -8.36 7.90 -17.10
CA THR A 17 -9.60 8.01 -16.31
C THR A 17 -9.35 7.76 -14.84
N ILE A 18 -8.61 6.70 -14.49
CA ILE A 18 -8.28 6.39 -13.09
C ILE A 18 -7.50 7.56 -12.48
N ILE A 19 -6.45 8.02 -13.16
CA ILE A 19 -5.53 9.06 -12.66
C ILE A 19 -6.27 10.38 -12.41
N GLN A 20 -7.22 10.76 -13.28
CA GLN A 20 -8.01 11.97 -13.09
C GLN A 20 -8.97 11.91 -11.89
N ALA A 21 -9.30 10.70 -11.42
CA ALA A 21 -10.17 10.48 -10.28
C ALA A 21 -9.41 10.24 -8.96
N LEU A 22 -8.08 10.24 -8.99
CA LEU A 22 -7.28 10.05 -7.79
C LEU A 22 -7.35 11.29 -6.88
N PRO A 23 -7.64 11.13 -5.59
CA PRO A 23 -7.48 12.20 -4.62
C PRO A 23 -6.00 12.45 -4.39
N LEU A 24 -5.55 13.69 -4.59
CA LEU A 24 -4.15 14.06 -4.44
C LEU A 24 -3.95 15.00 -3.26
N LYS A 25 -2.85 14.80 -2.55
CA LYS A 25 -2.42 15.61 -1.42
C LYS A 25 -0.98 16.06 -1.64
N GLU A 26 -0.75 17.35 -1.46
CA GLU A 26 0.59 17.93 -1.44
C GLU A 26 1.22 17.73 -0.06
N LEU A 27 2.45 17.24 -0.03
CA LEU A 27 3.30 17.11 1.16
C LEU A 27 4.69 17.59 0.77
N THR A 28 5.22 18.57 1.50
CA THR A 28 6.47 19.25 1.13
C THR A 28 7.64 18.92 2.03
N GLU A 29 7.37 18.43 3.24
CA GLU A 29 8.36 18.07 4.25
C GLU A 29 7.89 16.77 4.91
N LEU A 30 8.78 15.77 4.95
CA LEU A 30 8.53 14.44 5.47
C LEU A 30 9.80 13.90 6.11
N TYR A 31 9.67 12.92 6.98
CA TYR A 31 10.79 12.35 7.72
C TYR A 31 10.85 10.85 7.56
N HIS A 32 12.06 10.31 7.38
CA HIS A 32 12.35 8.88 7.47
C HIS A 32 13.08 8.59 8.77
N VAL A 33 12.68 7.56 9.50
CA VAL A 33 13.41 7.06 10.67
C VAL A 33 14.00 5.70 10.34
N GLY A 34 15.31 5.56 10.48
CA GLY A 34 16.04 4.33 10.20
C GLY A 34 17.00 4.46 9.02
N THR A 35 17.30 3.34 8.36
CA THR A 35 18.36 3.28 7.35
C THR A 35 17.88 3.72 5.95
N MET A 36 18.67 4.60 5.32
CA MET A 36 18.50 4.96 3.91
C MET A 36 19.00 3.90 2.92
N ASP A 37 19.65 2.83 3.38
CA ASP A 37 20.07 1.72 2.51
C ASP A 37 18.89 0.82 2.17
N ILE A 38 18.44 0.89 0.91
CA ILE A 38 17.35 0.07 0.37
C ILE A 38 17.56 -1.44 0.56
N ASN A 39 18.81 -1.91 0.65
CA ASN A 39 19.13 -3.32 0.83
C ASN A 39 18.88 -3.81 2.26
N ASN A 40 18.72 -2.89 3.21
CA ASN A 40 18.47 -3.19 4.63
C ASN A 40 16.97 -3.11 4.98
N ARG A 41 16.11 -3.29 3.97
CA ARG A 41 14.65 -3.25 4.13
C ARG A 41 14.11 -4.57 4.71
N SER A 42 13.19 -4.44 5.66
CA SER A 42 12.42 -5.57 6.20
C SER A 42 11.55 -6.25 5.14
N GLU A 43 11.37 -7.56 5.22
CA GLU A 43 10.35 -8.25 4.42
C GLU A 43 8.92 -7.84 4.81
N TYR A 44 8.74 -7.34 6.02
CA TYR A 44 7.47 -6.87 6.57
C TYR A 44 7.38 -5.35 6.44
N THR A 45 6.75 -4.88 5.36
CA THR A 45 6.40 -3.46 5.16
C THR A 45 4.90 -3.36 4.89
N HIS A 46 4.23 -2.34 5.44
CA HIS A 46 2.79 -2.15 5.25
C HIS A 46 2.49 -1.41 3.94
N GLU A 47 3.45 -0.66 3.43
CA GLU A 47 3.32 0.16 2.21
C GLU A 47 3.86 -0.56 0.96
N GLY A 48 4.38 -1.78 1.11
CA GLY A 48 5.06 -2.54 0.06
C GLY A 48 6.54 -2.17 -0.12
N HIS A 49 7.20 -2.84 -1.07
CA HIS A 49 8.67 -2.78 -1.25
C HIS A 49 9.13 -1.69 -2.24
N MET A 50 8.22 -0.92 -2.82
CA MET A 50 8.50 -0.06 -3.96
C MET A 50 9.09 1.32 -3.60
N GLY A 51 9.20 1.68 -2.32
CA GLY A 51 9.54 3.04 -1.90
C GLY A 51 9.81 3.23 -0.42
N LEU A 52 10.47 4.33 -0.05
CA LEU A 52 10.84 4.68 1.32
C LEU A 52 9.62 5.07 2.14
N SER A 53 9.47 4.48 3.34
CA SER A 53 8.44 4.87 4.30
C SER A 53 8.82 6.18 4.99
N VAL A 54 7.90 7.13 5.04
CA VAL A 54 8.11 8.48 5.58
C VAL A 54 6.87 8.94 6.33
N SER A 55 7.02 9.92 7.24
CA SER A 55 5.92 10.49 8.02
C SER A 55 6.15 11.97 8.30
N GLU A 56 5.08 12.73 8.51
CA GLU A 56 5.13 14.09 9.10
C GLU A 56 5.39 14.05 10.63
N PHE A 57 5.31 12.85 11.24
CA PHE A 57 5.38 12.61 12.68
C PHE A 57 6.49 11.58 13.00
N PRO A 58 7.78 11.93 12.81
CA PRO A 58 8.89 10.96 12.94
C PRO A 58 9.01 10.34 14.33
N GLU A 59 8.77 11.10 15.40
CA GLU A 59 8.88 10.60 16.77
C GLU A 59 7.79 9.55 17.05
N GLU A 60 6.53 9.90 16.80
CA GLU A 60 5.40 9.01 16.99
C GLU A 60 5.46 7.79 16.09
N TRP A 61 5.85 7.98 14.82
CA TRP A 61 6.02 6.87 13.90
C TRP A 61 7.17 5.96 14.33
N GLY A 62 8.29 6.53 14.77
CA GLY A 62 9.42 5.79 15.32
C GLY A 62 9.04 4.96 16.54
N MET A 63 8.20 5.51 17.43
CA MET A 63 7.65 4.77 18.58
C MET A 63 6.74 3.62 18.14
N ILE A 64 5.79 3.89 17.23
CA ILE A 64 4.80 2.91 16.75
C ILE A 64 5.49 1.75 16.04
N ALA A 65 6.35 2.06 15.07
CA ALA A 65 7.06 1.06 14.30
C ALA A 65 8.28 0.48 15.03
N SER A 66 8.51 0.88 16.29
CA SER A 66 9.65 0.48 17.12
C SER A 66 10.98 0.62 16.38
N LEU A 67 11.12 1.72 15.64
CA LEU A 67 12.29 2.03 14.83
C LEU A 67 13.37 2.67 15.69
N GLY A 68 14.62 2.35 15.36
CA GLY A 68 15.79 3.04 15.87
C GLY A 68 16.73 3.39 14.72
N GLY A 69 17.67 4.30 14.98
CA GLY A 69 18.61 4.80 13.99
C GLY A 69 18.45 6.30 13.79
N ASP A 70 19.05 6.79 12.71
CA ASP A 70 19.07 8.20 12.37
C ASP A 70 17.72 8.64 11.78
N THR A 71 17.40 9.91 11.97
CA THR A 71 16.24 10.55 11.34
C THR A 71 16.74 11.36 10.16
N TYR A 72 16.05 11.25 9.04
CA TYR A 72 16.33 12.03 7.84
C TYR A 72 15.13 12.89 7.51
N GLU A 73 15.37 14.18 7.27
CA GLU A 73 14.40 15.12 6.75
C GLU A 73 14.42 15.07 5.21
N LEU A 74 13.25 15.05 4.60
CA LEU A 74 13.04 15.02 3.16
C LEU A 74 12.15 16.18 2.74
N THR A 75 12.67 17.07 1.88
CA THR A 75 11.93 18.24 1.40
C THR A 75 11.76 18.26 -0.13
N ASN A 76 10.57 18.66 -0.60
CA ASN A 76 10.22 18.87 -2.00
C ASN A 76 8.97 19.75 -2.12
N ASP A 77 9.12 20.99 -2.60
CA ASP A 77 8.02 21.96 -2.76
C ASP A 77 6.86 21.47 -3.65
N ASN A 78 7.07 20.42 -4.45
CA ASN A 78 6.06 19.86 -5.37
C ASN A 78 5.73 18.40 -5.05
N GLY A 79 5.99 17.94 -3.82
CA GLY A 79 5.70 16.57 -3.41
C GLY A 79 4.20 16.27 -3.50
N LEU A 80 3.83 15.22 -4.23
CA LEU A 80 2.43 14.90 -4.53
C LEU A 80 2.12 13.42 -4.31
N PHE A 81 1.09 13.14 -3.53
CA PHE A 81 0.74 11.78 -3.10
C PHE A 81 -0.73 11.48 -3.36
N ILE A 82 -1.05 10.21 -3.61
CA ILE A 82 -2.44 9.74 -3.58
C ILE A 82 -2.86 9.61 -2.12
N ASP A 83 -3.95 10.27 -1.72
CA ASP A 83 -4.56 10.03 -0.40
C ASP A 83 -5.38 8.74 -0.44
N TYR A 84 -4.82 7.67 0.12
CA TYR A 84 -5.39 6.33 0.11
C TYR A 84 -6.82 6.28 0.68
N HIS A 85 -7.09 7.02 1.76
CA HIS A 85 -8.37 6.95 2.46
C HIS A 85 -9.48 7.73 1.75
N GLN A 86 -9.11 8.64 0.85
CA GLN A 86 -10.05 9.43 0.07
C GLN A 86 -10.38 8.78 -1.30
N VAL A 87 -9.76 7.64 -1.63
CA VAL A 87 -10.04 6.95 -2.89
C VAL A 87 -11.45 6.37 -2.85
N SER A 88 -12.31 6.81 -3.77
CA SER A 88 -13.69 6.35 -3.84
C SER A 88 -13.78 4.87 -4.19
N GLU A 89 -14.90 4.24 -3.81
CA GLU A 89 -15.20 2.85 -4.17
C GLU A 89 -15.17 2.63 -5.69
N GLU A 90 -15.76 3.55 -6.46
CA GLU A 90 -15.73 3.50 -7.94
C GLU A 90 -14.29 3.54 -8.49
N THR A 91 -13.42 4.38 -7.92
CA THR A 91 -12.01 4.42 -8.32
C THR A 91 -11.30 3.12 -7.95
N TRP A 92 -11.57 2.56 -6.77
CA TRP A 92 -11.04 1.25 -6.37
C TRP A 92 -11.47 0.13 -7.32
N GLU A 93 -12.74 0.07 -7.72
CA GLU A 93 -13.21 -0.89 -8.72
C GLU A 93 -12.42 -0.79 -10.03
N GLN A 94 -12.15 0.45 -10.50
CA GLN A 94 -11.35 0.68 -11.70
C GLN A 94 -9.88 0.26 -11.50
N VAL A 95 -9.29 0.54 -10.33
CA VAL A 95 -7.93 0.12 -9.98
C VAL A 95 -7.82 -1.41 -9.96
N PHE A 96 -8.78 -2.11 -9.36
CA PHE A 96 -8.78 -3.58 -9.36
C PHE A 96 -9.00 -4.14 -10.76
N ALA A 97 -9.93 -3.59 -11.54
CA ALA A 97 -10.15 -4.01 -12.93
C ALA A 97 -8.88 -3.82 -13.78
N TRP A 98 -8.18 -2.72 -13.59
CA TRP A 98 -6.86 -2.47 -14.18
C TRP A 98 -5.83 -3.50 -13.70
N GLY A 99 -5.73 -3.74 -12.39
CA GLY A 99 -4.80 -4.69 -11.79
C GLY A 99 -4.98 -6.12 -12.32
N VAL A 100 -6.22 -6.56 -12.50
CA VAL A 100 -6.56 -7.86 -13.11
C VAL A 100 -6.11 -7.89 -14.57
N LYS A 101 -6.44 -6.85 -15.34
CA LYS A 101 -6.10 -6.77 -16.76
C LYS A 101 -4.59 -6.74 -17.02
N GLU A 102 -3.83 -6.09 -16.14
CA GLU A 102 -2.36 -6.05 -16.19
C GLU A 102 -1.71 -7.31 -15.60
N GLY A 103 -2.50 -8.23 -15.03
CA GLY A 103 -2.02 -9.48 -14.46
C GLY A 103 -1.28 -9.33 -13.13
N TYR A 104 -1.51 -8.23 -12.40
CA TYR A 104 -0.98 -8.05 -11.05
C TYR A 104 -1.77 -8.84 -10.02
N VAL A 105 -3.10 -8.85 -10.14
CA VAL A 105 -3.97 -9.60 -9.25
C VAL A 105 -4.93 -10.46 -10.06
N LYS A 106 -5.59 -11.41 -9.40
CA LYS A 106 -6.69 -12.21 -9.98
C LYS A 106 -7.84 -12.28 -8.97
N PRO A 107 -9.11 -12.30 -9.42
CA PRO A 107 -10.22 -12.57 -8.54
C PRO A 107 -9.99 -13.89 -7.79
N HIS A 108 -10.24 -13.89 -6.49
CA HIS A 108 -10.06 -15.03 -5.61
C HIS A 108 -11.11 -15.01 -4.51
N THR A 109 -11.47 -16.18 -4.00
CA THR A 109 -12.29 -16.30 -2.79
C THR A 109 -11.39 -16.72 -1.65
N PHE A 110 -11.17 -15.79 -0.73
CA PHE A 110 -10.51 -16.05 0.54
C PHE A 110 -11.49 -16.70 1.52
N PHE A 111 -10.98 -17.22 2.62
CA PHE A 111 -11.76 -17.73 3.73
C PHE A 111 -11.36 -16.97 4.99
N ALA A 112 -12.34 -16.45 5.70
CA ALA A 112 -12.12 -15.58 6.84
C ALA A 112 -12.98 -16.00 8.02
N PHE A 113 -12.55 -15.58 9.19
CA PHE A 113 -13.32 -15.65 10.42
C PHE A 113 -13.01 -14.41 11.27
N ASP A 114 -13.98 -14.02 12.09
CA ASP A 114 -13.87 -12.89 13.01
C ASP A 114 -13.64 -13.41 14.43
N TYR A 115 -12.76 -12.75 15.18
CA TYR A 115 -12.43 -13.10 16.57
C TYR A 115 -12.29 -11.84 17.42
N GLU A 116 -12.57 -11.95 18.72
CA GLU A 116 -12.37 -10.86 19.68
C GLU A 116 -10.91 -10.88 20.15
N ASP A 117 -10.26 -9.72 20.09
CA ASP A 117 -8.93 -9.52 20.66
C ASP A 117 -9.08 -8.79 22.01
N ASP A 118 -8.75 -9.50 23.09
CA ASP A 118 -8.88 -9.00 24.46
C ASP A 118 -7.89 -7.87 24.78
N GLU A 119 -6.74 -7.80 24.10
CA GLU A 119 -5.73 -6.75 24.32
C GLU A 119 -6.21 -5.43 23.71
N TRP A 120 -6.88 -5.51 22.57
CA TRP A 120 -7.33 -4.35 21.80
C TRP A 120 -8.82 -4.03 21.94
N GLU A 121 -9.57 -4.86 22.68
CA GLU A 121 -11.03 -4.78 22.87
C GLU A 121 -11.79 -4.58 21.54
N MET A 122 -11.38 -5.30 20.50
CA MET A 122 -11.93 -5.15 19.15
C MET A 122 -12.13 -6.50 18.44
N ILE A 123 -13.06 -6.50 17.49
CA ILE A 123 -13.24 -7.63 16.58
C ILE A 123 -12.21 -7.52 15.46
N LEU A 124 -11.30 -8.48 15.40
CA LEU A 124 -10.34 -8.65 14.33
C LEU A 124 -10.83 -9.69 13.33
N ARG A 125 -10.26 -9.64 12.12
CA ARG A 125 -10.55 -10.59 11.05
C ARG A 125 -9.26 -11.28 10.62
N SER A 126 -9.25 -12.60 10.70
CA SER A 126 -8.23 -13.41 10.04
C SER A 126 -8.68 -13.79 8.63
N THR A 127 -7.76 -13.81 7.66
CA THR A 127 -8.06 -14.09 6.25
C THR A 127 -7.01 -15.03 5.66
N HIS A 128 -7.47 -16.11 5.03
CA HIS A 128 -6.64 -17.20 4.51
C HIS A 128 -6.94 -17.50 3.05
N LEU A 129 -5.95 -18.05 2.33
CA LEU A 129 -6.08 -18.36 0.90
C LEU A 129 -6.99 -19.57 0.66
N THR A 130 -6.97 -20.52 1.59
CA THR A 130 -7.72 -21.77 1.52
C THR A 130 -8.62 -21.95 2.74
N LYS A 131 -9.67 -22.75 2.57
CA LYS A 131 -10.56 -23.10 3.68
C LYS A 131 -9.84 -23.92 4.75
N GLU A 132 -8.96 -24.82 4.33
CA GLU A 132 -8.18 -25.68 5.24
C GLU A 132 -7.28 -24.88 6.17
N GLU A 133 -6.57 -23.87 5.64
CA GLU A 133 -5.77 -22.94 6.47
C GLU A 133 -6.64 -22.20 7.48
N ALA A 134 -7.82 -21.70 7.06
CA ALA A 134 -8.74 -21.03 7.97
C ALA A 134 -9.29 -21.99 9.04
N GLU A 135 -9.57 -23.25 8.69
CA GLU A 135 -10.06 -24.29 9.62
C GLU A 135 -9.01 -24.66 10.67
N ILE A 136 -7.73 -24.70 10.27
CA ILE A 136 -6.62 -24.92 11.19
C ILE A 136 -6.50 -23.74 12.16
N GLU A 137 -6.46 -22.51 11.64
CA GLU A 137 -6.23 -21.31 12.44
C GLU A 137 -7.43 -20.91 13.32
N ALA A 138 -8.65 -21.23 12.89
CA ALA A 138 -9.85 -21.02 13.69
C ALA A 138 -10.00 -22.02 14.85
N GLU A 139 -9.24 -23.12 14.85
CA GLU A 139 -9.27 -24.21 15.84
C GLU A 139 -10.68 -24.76 16.18
N GLY A 140 -11.64 -24.58 15.28
CA GLY A 140 -13.05 -24.93 15.50
C GLY A 140 -13.82 -24.00 16.43
N GLU A 141 -13.23 -22.88 16.85
CA GLU A 141 -13.82 -21.88 17.74
C GLU A 141 -14.60 -20.79 16.98
N HIS A 142 -14.28 -20.58 15.70
CA HIS A 142 -14.87 -19.51 14.89
C HIS A 142 -15.59 -20.02 13.64
N GLU A 143 -16.66 -19.31 13.24
CA GLU A 143 -17.38 -19.59 12.00
C GLU A 143 -16.60 -19.03 10.79
N ILE A 144 -16.26 -19.92 9.86
CA ILE A 144 -15.52 -19.58 8.64
C ILE A 144 -16.48 -19.26 7.50
N PHE A 145 -16.29 -18.10 6.87
CA PHE A 145 -17.09 -17.65 5.74
C PHE A 145 -16.21 -17.30 4.52
N PRO A 146 -16.74 -17.47 3.29
CA PRO A 146 -16.05 -17.07 2.07
C PRO A 146 -16.03 -15.53 1.93
N LEU A 147 -14.88 -14.99 1.55
CA LEU A 147 -14.67 -13.56 1.34
C LEU A 147 -14.15 -13.31 -0.08
N PRO A 148 -14.98 -12.76 -1.00
CA PRO A 148 -14.51 -12.37 -2.33
C PRO A 148 -13.43 -11.29 -2.23
N GLY A 149 -12.40 -11.42 -3.05
CA GLY A 149 -11.32 -10.45 -3.12
C GLY A 149 -10.40 -10.69 -4.31
N TYR A 150 -9.16 -10.24 -4.18
CA TYR A 150 -8.14 -10.36 -5.22
C TYR A 150 -6.84 -10.92 -4.63
N ALA A 151 -6.37 -12.05 -5.17
CA ALA A 151 -5.07 -12.60 -4.81
C ALA A 151 -3.99 -12.07 -5.74
N GLY A 152 -2.83 -11.70 -5.21
CA GLY A 152 -1.73 -11.22 -6.03
C GLY A 152 -0.98 -12.34 -6.74
N THR A 153 -0.56 -12.03 -7.96
CA THR A 153 0.29 -12.91 -8.78
C THR A 153 1.76 -12.74 -8.40
N ASP A 154 2.62 -13.62 -8.90
CA ASP A 154 4.07 -13.49 -8.68
C ASP A 154 4.62 -12.18 -9.31
N LYS A 155 3.98 -11.68 -10.38
CA LYS A 155 4.29 -10.37 -10.97
C LYS A 155 4.07 -9.23 -9.97
N PHE A 156 3.00 -9.29 -9.19
CA PHE A 156 2.71 -8.29 -8.16
C PHE A 156 3.58 -8.47 -6.93
N ALA A 157 3.77 -9.71 -6.47
CA ALA A 157 4.66 -10.03 -5.34
C ALA A 157 6.11 -9.56 -5.58
N ALA A 158 6.60 -9.62 -6.82
CA ALA A 158 7.91 -9.10 -7.19
C ALA A 158 8.05 -7.57 -7.04
N LEU A 159 6.93 -6.84 -6.98
CA LEU A 159 6.91 -5.39 -6.78
C LEU A 159 6.65 -5.02 -5.32
N VAL A 160 5.66 -5.65 -4.69
CA VAL A 160 5.20 -5.25 -3.35
C VAL A 160 5.83 -6.05 -2.21
N GLY A 161 6.48 -7.17 -2.50
CA GLY A 161 7.02 -8.11 -1.53
C GLY A 161 6.15 -9.37 -1.40
N ASN A 162 6.78 -10.52 -1.12
CA ASN A 162 6.08 -11.80 -1.01
C ASN A 162 5.11 -11.86 0.18
N LYS A 163 5.45 -11.20 1.29
CA LYS A 163 4.59 -11.17 2.49
C LYS A 163 3.33 -10.35 2.28
N GLN A 164 3.38 -9.37 1.37
CA GLN A 164 2.32 -8.44 1.04
C GLN A 164 1.58 -8.86 -0.23
N ARG A 165 1.89 -10.03 -0.80
CA ARG A 165 1.37 -10.46 -2.10
C ARG A 165 -0.16 -10.46 -2.19
N ASN A 166 -0.86 -10.63 -1.08
CA ASN A 166 -2.32 -10.68 -1.06
C ASN A 166 -2.97 -9.39 -0.57
N ASP A 167 -2.19 -8.34 -0.29
CA ASP A 167 -2.72 -7.00 -0.09
C ASP A 167 -2.92 -6.32 -1.46
N ALA A 168 -4.08 -6.61 -2.06
CA ALA A 168 -4.42 -6.07 -3.37
C ALA A 168 -4.53 -4.54 -3.39
N LYS A 169 -4.69 -3.87 -2.23
CA LYS A 169 -4.79 -2.41 -2.17
C LYS A 169 -3.44 -1.73 -2.43
N LEU A 170 -2.33 -2.45 -2.28
CA LEU A 170 -1.02 -2.00 -2.76
C LEU A 170 -0.95 -1.87 -4.30
N LEU A 171 -2.01 -2.19 -5.04
CA LEU A 171 -2.14 -1.77 -6.44
C LEU A 171 -1.98 -0.26 -6.63
N LEU A 172 -2.30 0.58 -5.63
CA LEU A 172 -2.05 2.02 -5.74
C LEU A 172 -0.56 2.33 -5.86
N THR A 173 0.31 1.67 -5.09
CA THR A 173 1.77 1.93 -5.19
C THR A 173 2.32 1.47 -6.54
N VAL A 174 1.78 0.39 -7.10
CA VAL A 174 2.08 -0.05 -8.47
C VAL A 174 1.52 0.92 -9.51
N LEU A 175 0.32 1.46 -9.31
CA LEU A 175 -0.30 2.42 -10.21
C LEU A 175 0.52 3.72 -10.29
N VAL A 176 1.09 4.18 -9.17
CA VAL A 176 1.90 5.41 -9.13
C VAL A 176 3.13 5.32 -10.05
N THR A 177 3.65 4.13 -10.37
CA THR A 177 4.74 4.02 -11.36
C THR A 177 4.33 4.50 -12.76
N ALA A 178 3.03 4.50 -13.07
CA ALA A 178 2.48 5.04 -14.31
C ALA A 178 2.15 6.54 -14.23
N CYS A 179 2.31 7.16 -13.05
CA CYS A 179 2.00 8.56 -12.77
C CYS A 179 3.31 9.34 -12.56
N PRO A 180 3.89 9.96 -13.61
CA PRO A 180 5.20 10.59 -13.48
C PRO A 180 5.22 11.76 -12.49
N ASN A 181 4.10 12.44 -12.25
CA ASN A 181 4.04 13.62 -11.37
C ASN A 181 3.59 13.29 -9.94
N ILE A 182 3.40 12.00 -9.61
CA ILE A 182 3.03 11.55 -8.27
C ILE A 182 4.24 10.81 -7.69
N ASP A 183 4.58 11.10 -6.45
CA ASP A 183 5.76 10.58 -5.76
C ASP A 183 5.44 9.31 -4.96
N GLY A 184 4.19 9.15 -4.50
CA GLY A 184 3.74 7.90 -3.90
C GLY A 184 2.32 7.94 -3.32
N VAL A 185 2.12 7.24 -2.21
CA VAL A 185 0.82 7.04 -1.56
C VAL A 185 0.90 7.47 -0.11
N LEU A 186 -0.13 8.16 0.35
CA LEU A 186 -0.30 8.66 1.72
C LEU A 186 -1.44 7.90 2.39
N TRP A 187 -1.16 7.31 3.54
CA TRP A 187 -2.14 6.83 4.50
C TRP A 187 -2.29 7.91 5.58
N GLN A 188 -3.24 8.82 5.39
CA GLN A 188 -3.55 9.89 6.34
C GLN A 188 -4.35 9.33 7.52
N ASP A 189 -3.77 8.39 8.25
CA ASP A 189 -4.37 7.84 9.47
C ASP A 189 -4.51 8.90 10.56
N THR A 190 -5.43 8.68 11.50
CA THR A 190 -5.55 9.58 12.65
C THR A 190 -4.38 9.33 13.60
N LEU A 191 -3.69 10.38 14.05
CA LEU A 191 -2.62 10.23 15.03
C LEU A 191 -3.18 9.75 16.38
N ASP A 192 -2.80 8.53 16.77
CA ASP A 192 -3.08 7.90 18.05
C ASP A 192 -2.02 6.84 18.34
N VAL A 193 -0.96 7.24 19.03
CA VAL A 193 0.18 6.38 19.36
C VAL A 193 -0.24 5.18 20.21
N SER A 194 -1.23 5.35 21.09
CA SER A 194 -1.73 4.26 21.94
C SER A 194 -2.42 3.15 21.14
N ARG A 195 -2.88 3.49 19.93
CA ARG A 195 -3.52 2.57 18.98
C ARG A 195 -2.65 2.25 17.77
N LEU A 196 -1.34 2.48 17.87
CA LEU A 196 -0.37 2.22 16.81
C LEU A 196 -0.72 2.91 15.47
N SER A 197 -1.26 4.13 15.55
CA SER A 197 -1.78 4.87 14.40
C SER A 197 -1.10 6.22 14.23
N ALA A 198 -0.57 6.50 13.04
CA ALA A 198 -0.03 7.79 12.65
C ALA A 198 -0.07 7.95 11.12
N PRO A 199 -0.23 9.20 10.61
CA PRO A 199 -0.05 9.48 9.20
C PRO A 199 1.31 8.98 8.71
N ARG A 200 1.30 8.29 7.56
CA ARG A 200 2.53 7.84 6.89
C ARG A 200 2.34 7.81 5.40
N ALA A 201 3.43 7.96 4.67
CA ALA A 201 3.45 7.86 3.23
C ALA A 201 4.60 6.97 2.77
N ILE A 202 4.52 6.58 1.50
CA ILE A 202 5.63 5.96 0.79
C ILE A 202 6.07 6.88 -0.33
N ILE A 203 7.36 7.15 -0.46
CA ILE A 203 7.96 7.78 -1.65
C ILE A 203 8.57 6.68 -2.50
N LEU A 204 8.15 6.52 -3.75
CA LEU A 204 8.74 5.50 -4.63
C LEU A 204 10.25 5.69 -4.79
N ASN A 205 11.01 4.59 -4.81
CA ASN A 205 12.48 4.63 -4.89
C ASN A 205 12.97 5.44 -6.09
N GLU A 206 12.30 5.32 -7.24
CA GLU A 206 12.62 6.07 -8.47
C GLU A 206 12.28 7.58 -8.41
N ARG A 207 11.55 8.01 -7.37
CA ARG A 207 11.14 9.39 -7.11
C ARG A 207 12.01 10.08 -6.06
N MET A 208 12.76 9.33 -5.26
CA MET A 208 13.67 9.84 -4.22
C MET A 208 14.60 10.97 -4.71
N LYS A 209 15.08 10.90 -5.96
CA LYS A 209 15.93 11.94 -6.57
C LYS A 209 15.29 13.33 -6.70
N ARG A 210 14.00 13.48 -6.42
CA ARG A 210 13.27 14.74 -6.41
C ARG A 210 13.26 15.42 -5.05
N TRP A 211 13.62 14.67 -4.02
CA TRP A 211 13.62 15.13 -2.64
C TRP A 211 15.04 15.50 -2.24
N ASN A 212 15.19 16.66 -1.60
CA ASN A 212 16.39 16.95 -0.84
C ASN A 212 16.36 16.11 0.44
N ILE A 213 17.50 15.56 0.86
CA ILE A 213 17.58 14.64 1.99
C ILE A 213 18.72 15.10 2.87
N GLU A 214 18.40 15.37 4.14
CA GLU A 214 19.35 15.80 5.16
C GLU A 214 19.18 14.94 6.41
N GLU A 215 20.27 14.67 7.12
CA GLU A 215 20.20 14.02 8.44
C GLU A 215 19.77 15.07 9.47
N ALA A 216 18.73 14.78 10.25
CA ALA A 216 18.04 15.70 11.16
C ALA A 216 18.64 15.70 12.58
#